data_AF-A0A7V9I4N7-F1
#
_entry.id   AF-A0A7V9I4N7-F1
#
_cell.length_a   1.000
_cell.length_b   1.000
_cell.length_c   1.000
_cell.angle_alpha   90.00
_cell.angle_beta   90.00
_cell.angle_gamma   90.00
#
_symmetry.space_group_name_H-M   'P 1'
#
loop_
_entity.id
_entity.type
_entity.pdbx_description
1 polymer ?
#
loop_
_entity_poly.entity_id
_entity_poly.type
_entity_poly.pdbx_seq_one_letter_code
_entity_poly.pdbx_strand_id
1 'polypeptide(L)'
;MTLELHRHEVVGLIGPNGAGKTTLVNVVTGFDFPTSGTVSLEGEDITSWPAHRRGRAGLARTFQHGHLFRGLSVRENVEVAALGSGAGAGEASRRADRLLGL
;
A
#
# COMPACT_ATOMS: atom_id res chain seq x y z
N MET A 1 -9.84 17.72 -7.28
CA MET A 1 -9.67 16.48 -8.07
C MET A 1 -10.49 15.40 -7.38
N THR A 2 -11.24 14.62 -8.15
CA THR A 2 -12.01 13.48 -7.65
C THR A 2 -11.62 12.26 -8.47
N LEU A 3 -11.35 11.14 -7.80
CA LEU A 3 -11.02 9.86 -8.41
C LEU A 3 -11.74 8.78 -7.62
N GLU A 4 -12.31 7.81 -8.33
CA GLU A 4 -12.91 6.62 -7.76
C GLU A 4 -12.21 5.40 -8.36
N LEU A 5 -12.00 4.37 -7.56
CA LEU A 5 -11.41 3.11 -7.98
C LEU A 5 -12.30 1.98 -7.48
N HIS A 6 -12.80 1.17 -8.40
CA HIS A 6 -13.66 0.05 -8.07
C HIS A 6 -12.86 -1.23 -7.78
N ARG A 7 -13.49 -2.18 -7.08
CA ARG A 7 -12.89 -3.50 -6.85
C ARG A 7 -12.58 -4.15 -8.20
N HIS A 8 -11.38 -4.74 -8.31
CA HIS A 8 -10.86 -5.38 -9.52
C HIS A 8 -10.52 -4.43 -10.68
N GLU A 9 -10.52 -3.12 -10.46
CA GLU A 9 -10.10 -2.14 -11.44
C GLU A 9 -8.59 -1.86 -11.36
N VAL A 10 -7.98 -1.54 -12.50
CA VAL A 10 -6.61 -1.03 -12.59
C VAL A 10 -6.64 0.36 -13.20
N VAL A 11 -6.26 1.37 -12.42
CA VAL A 11 -6.23 2.77 -12.86
C VAL A 11 -4.79 3.24 -13.04
N GLY A 12 -4.49 3.79 -14.22
CA GLY A 12 -3.21 4.43 -14.52
C GLY A 12 -3.29 5.95 -14.34
N LEU A 13 -2.42 6.52 -13.50
CA LEU A 13 -2.29 7.97 -13.34
C LEU A 13 -1.11 8.49 -14.17
N ILE A 14 -1.40 9.20 -15.27
CA ILE A 14 -0.40 9.68 -16.23
C ILE A 14 -0.42 11.21 -16.28
N GLY A 15 0.76 11.82 -16.44
CA GLY A 15 0.92 13.26 -16.55
C GLY A 15 2.39 13.68 -16.48
N PRO A 16 2.75 14.92 -16.85
CA PRO A 16 4.13 15.40 -16.81
C PRO A 16 4.70 15.46 -15.39
N ASN A 17 6.01 15.67 -15.26
CA ASN A 17 6.63 15.94 -13.97
C ASN A 17 6.02 17.21 -13.35
N GLY A 18 5.78 17.19 -12.04
CA GLY A 18 5.10 18.28 -11.34
C GLY A 18 3.56 18.27 -11.42
N ALA A 19 2.94 17.36 -12.19
CA ALA A 19 1.47 17.27 -12.27
C ALA A 19 0.76 16.76 -10.98
N GLY A 20 1.50 16.54 -9.89
CA GLY A 20 0.94 16.10 -8.60
C GLY A 20 0.72 14.59 -8.45
N LYS A 21 1.22 13.75 -9.36
CA LYS A 21 1.05 12.28 -9.30
C LYS A 21 1.53 11.67 -7.98
N THR A 22 2.76 11.98 -7.59
CA THR A 22 3.36 11.50 -6.34
C THR A 22 2.59 12.05 -5.12
N THR A 23 2.15 13.32 -5.18
CA THR A 23 1.34 13.94 -4.13
C THR A 23 0.02 13.19 -3.95
N LEU A 24 -0.69 12.85 -5.03
CA LEU A 24 -1.92 12.08 -4.96
C LEU A 24 -1.67 10.71 -4.30
N VAL A 25 -0.64 9.99 -4.76
CA VAL A 25 -0.30 8.67 -4.19
C VAL A 25 0.06 8.80 -2.71
N ASN A 26 0.82 9.82 -2.31
CA ASN A 26 1.15 10.06 -0.90
C ASN A 26 -0.09 10.35 -0.05
N VAL A 27 -1.01 11.18 -0.53
CA VAL A 27 -2.27 11.50 0.17
C VAL A 27 -3.16 10.27 0.33
N VAL A 28 -3.34 9.50 -0.74
CA VAL A 28 -4.13 8.25 -0.70
C VAL A 28 -3.51 7.24 0.27
N THR A 29 -2.18 7.16 0.32
CA THR A 29 -1.45 6.20 1.15
C THR A 29 -1.10 6.71 2.55
N GLY A 30 -1.50 7.93 2.92
CA GLY A 30 -1.32 8.50 4.26
C GLY A 30 0.12 8.90 4.59
N PHE A 31 0.94 9.21 3.58
CA PHE A 31 2.27 9.80 3.71
C PHE A 31 2.23 11.34 3.68
N ASP A 32 1.18 11.90 3.09
CA ASP A 32 0.82 13.31 3.15
C ASP A 32 -0.67 13.43 3.51
N PHE A 33 -1.10 14.60 3.96
CA PHE A 33 -2.52 14.89 4.24
C PHE A 33 -3.08 15.88 3.20
N PRO A 34 -4.34 15.71 2.78
CA PRO A 34 -4.94 16.65 1.84
C PRO A 34 -5.18 18.00 2.53
N THR A 35 -4.95 19.10 1.82
CA THR A 35 -5.34 20.44 2.31
C THR A 35 -6.86 20.58 2.43
N SER A 36 -7.62 19.88 1.57
CA SER A 36 -9.08 19.83 1.59
C SER A 36 -9.59 18.56 0.90
N GLY A 37 -10.86 18.21 1.15
CA GLY A 37 -11.47 16.98 0.64
C GLY A 37 -11.25 15.78 1.55
N THR A 38 -11.64 14.60 1.08
CA THR A 38 -11.63 13.36 1.85
C THR A 38 -11.02 12.22 1.06
N VAL A 39 -10.51 11.21 1.77
CA VAL A 39 -10.10 9.93 1.22
C VAL A 39 -10.91 8.85 1.93
N SER A 40 -11.67 8.07 1.17
CA SER A 40 -12.41 6.92 1.69
C SER A 40 -11.85 5.60 1.16
N LEU A 41 -11.96 4.55 1.98
CA LEU A 41 -11.63 3.18 1.63
C LEU A 41 -12.79 2.28 2.04
N GLU A 42 -13.38 1.57 1.07
CA GLU A 42 -14.56 0.71 1.29
C GLU A 42 -15.70 1.42 2.06
N GLY A 43 -15.89 2.72 1.82
CA GLY A 43 -16.93 3.54 2.45
C GLY A 43 -16.54 4.17 3.80
N GLU A 44 -15.38 3.82 4.36
CA GLU A 44 -14.86 4.41 5.59
C GLU A 44 -13.99 5.63 5.30
N ASP A 45 -14.18 6.74 6.03
CA ASP A 45 -13.33 7.92 5.92
C ASP A 45 -11.98 7.64 6.62
N ILE A 46 -10.92 7.58 5.80
CA ILE A 46 -9.55 7.34 6.24
C ILE A 46 -8.68 8.59 6.16
N THR A 47 -9.25 9.77 5.92
CA THR A 47 -8.53 11.03 5.61
C THR A 47 -7.43 11.33 6.61
N SER A 48 -7.69 11.16 7.92
CA SER A 48 -6.74 11.43 9.00
C SER A 48 -5.87 10.22 9.39
N TRP A 49 -6.04 9.07 8.73
CA TRP A 49 -5.32 7.86 9.11
C TRP A 49 -3.87 7.92 8.64
N PRO A 50 -2.91 7.59 9.52
CA PRO A 50 -1.51 7.44 9.12
C PRO A 50 -1.31 6.18 8.26
N ALA A 51 -0.23 6.15 7.46
CA ALA A 51 0.08 5.06 6.53
C ALA A 51 0.03 3.65 7.15
N HIS A 52 0.57 3.46 8.37
CA HIS A 52 0.59 2.14 9.02
C HIS A 52 -0.83 1.61 9.34
N ARG A 53 -1.78 2.51 9.66
CA ARG A 53 -3.18 2.13 9.91
C ARG A 53 -3.86 1.76 8.60
N ARG A 54 -3.63 2.53 7.54
CA ARG A 54 -4.14 2.22 6.18
C ARG A 54 -3.63 0.88 5.67
N GLY A 55 -2.35 0.58 5.89
CA GLY A 55 -1.74 -0.72 5.55
C GLY A 55 -2.43 -1.91 6.24
N ARG A 56 -2.74 -1.78 7.54
CA ARG A 56 -3.51 -2.81 8.29
C ARG A 56 -4.96 -2.94 7.85
N ALA A 57 -5.52 -1.90 7.24
CA ALA A 57 -6.85 -1.93 6.62
C ALA A 57 -6.83 -2.45 5.17
N GLY A 58 -5.68 -2.96 4.68
CA GLY A 58 -5.56 -3.57 3.37
C GLY A 58 -5.08 -2.64 2.25
N LEU A 59 -4.80 -1.36 2.54
CA LEU A 59 -4.25 -0.42 1.55
C LEU A 59 -2.71 -0.46 1.57
N ALA A 60 -2.14 -1.27 0.68
CA ALA A 60 -0.69 -1.42 0.54
C ALA A 60 -0.11 -0.49 -0.54
N ARG A 61 1.12 -0.01 -0.31
CA ARG A 61 1.89 0.81 -1.25
C ARG A 61 3.22 0.13 -1.57
N THR A 62 3.57 0.08 -2.85
CA THR A 62 4.95 -0.16 -3.31
C THR A 62 5.62 1.17 -3.64
N PHE A 63 6.95 1.20 -3.54
CA PHE A 63 7.76 2.38 -3.88
C PHE A 63 8.52 2.13 -5.18
N GLN A 64 8.85 3.22 -5.89
CA GLN A 64 9.59 3.16 -7.15
C GLN A 64 10.94 2.43 -7.01
N HIS A 65 11.55 2.50 -5.83
CA HIS A 65 12.70 1.68 -5.45
C HIS A 65 12.27 0.70 -4.35
N GLY A 66 12.43 -0.59 -4.62
CA GLY A 66 12.20 -1.63 -3.61
C GLY A 66 13.27 -1.55 -2.52
N HIS A 67 12.87 -1.33 -1.28
CA HIS A 67 13.76 -1.47 -0.13
C HIS A 67 13.74 -2.92 0.36
N LEU A 68 14.81 -3.66 0.06
CA LEU A 68 14.99 -5.03 0.53
C LEU A 68 15.68 -5.05 1.90
N PHE A 69 15.25 -5.97 2.76
CA PHE A 69 15.95 -6.31 3.98
C PHE A 69 17.13 -7.22 3.64
N ARG A 70 18.31 -6.63 3.47
CA ARG A 70 19.53 -7.33 2.98
C ARG A 70 20.00 -8.48 3.87
N GLY A 71 19.64 -8.46 5.16
CA GLY A 71 19.95 -9.53 6.10
C GLY A 71 18.99 -10.71 6.06
N LEU A 72 17.93 -10.63 5.24
CA LEU A 72 16.89 -11.64 5.13
C LEU A 72 16.96 -12.31 3.75
N SER A 73 16.60 -13.59 3.71
CA SER A 73 16.38 -14.33 2.47
C SER A 73 15.23 -13.75 1.65
N VAL A 74 15.10 -14.17 0.39
CA VAL A 74 13.97 -13.79 -0.47
C VAL A 74 12.64 -14.16 0.17
N ARG A 75 12.56 -15.37 0.74
CA ARG A 75 11.38 -15.88 1.43
C ARG A 75 10.98 -14.98 2.59
N GLU A 76 11.92 -14.67 3.47
CA GLU A 76 11.69 -13.79 4.63
C GLU A 76 11.31 -12.37 4.20
N ASN A 77 11.90 -11.82 3.13
CA ASN A 77 11.48 -10.52 2.58
C ASN A 77 10.00 -10.50 2.16
N VAL A 78 9.50 -11.60 1.59
CA VAL A 78 8.08 -11.74 1.22
C VAL A 78 7.20 -11.91 2.47
N GLU A 79 7.64 -12.68 3.47
CA GLU A 79 6.92 -12.86 4.73
C GLU A 79 6.72 -11.55 5.49
N VAL A 80 7.74 -10.68 5.52
CA VAL A 80 7.70 -9.38 6.23
C VAL A 80 6.53 -8.52 5.75
N ALA A 81 6.18 -8.56 4.46
CA ALA A 81 5.04 -7.81 3.93
C ALA A 81 3.70 -8.28 4.54
N ALA A 82 3.51 -9.60 4.69
CA ALA A 82 2.29 -10.17 5.28
C ALA A 82 2.23 -9.92 6.81
N LEU A 83 3.37 -10.02 7.50
CA LEU A 83 3.46 -9.64 8.91
C LEU A 83 3.12 -8.16 9.12
N GLY A 84 3.64 -7.28 8.26
CA GLY A 84 3.40 -5.84 8.29
C GLY A 84 1.93 -5.46 8.09
N SER A 85 1.17 -6.29 7.35
CA SER A 85 -0.28 -6.12 7.17
C SER A 85 -1.11 -6.72 8.31
N GLY A 86 -0.48 -7.30 9.35
CA GLY A 86 -1.14 -7.87 10.51
C GLY A 86 -1.40 -9.38 10.48
N ALA A 87 -0.84 -10.12 9.50
CA ALA A 87 -0.96 -11.58 9.49
C ALA A 87 -0.14 -12.22 10.62
N GLY A 88 -0.60 -13.34 11.15
CA GLY A 88 0.19 -14.15 12.09
C GLY A 88 1.36 -14.84 11.39
N ALA A 89 2.43 -15.19 12.14
CA ALA A 89 3.65 -15.78 11.57
C ALA A 89 3.39 -17.03 10.70
N GLY A 90 2.52 -17.93 11.15
CA GLY A 90 2.16 -19.13 10.38
C GLY A 90 1.33 -18.85 9.12
N GLU A 91 0.60 -17.73 9.07
CA GLU A 91 -0.09 -17.29 7.85
C GLU A 91 0.88 -16.61 6.89
N ALA A 92 1.72 -15.71 7.40
CA ALA A 92 2.74 -15.02 6.61
C ALA A 92 3.65 -16.02 5.88
N SER A 93 4.10 -17.05 6.60
CA SER A 93 4.91 -18.14 6.07
C SER A 93 4.23 -18.91 4.93
N ARG A 94 3.00 -19.39 5.14
CA ARG A 94 2.22 -20.06 4.09
C ARG A 94 1.91 -19.16 2.89
N ARG A 95 1.77 -17.85 3.10
CA ARG A 95 1.54 -16.89 2.01
C ARG A 95 2.80 -16.69 1.19
N ALA A 96 3.97 -16.59 1.83
CA ALA A 96 5.24 -16.48 1.15
C ALA A 96 5.56 -17.72 0.31
N ASP A 97 5.38 -18.93 0.86
CA ASP A 97 5.61 -20.18 0.13
C ASP A 97 4.75 -20.26 -1.14
N ARG A 98 3.45 -19.95 -1.00
CA ARG A 98 2.51 -19.91 -2.13
C ARG A 98 2.89 -18.89 -3.20
N LEU A 99 3.36 -17.70 -2.82
CA LEU A 99 3.76 -16.66 -3.76
C LEU A 99 5.08 -16.99 -4.47
N LEU A 100 5.95 -17.75 -3.82
CA LEU A 100 7.26 -18.14 -4.34
C LEU A 100 7.27 -19.51 -5.02
N GLY A 101 6.18 -20.29 -4.94
CA GLY A 101 6.09 -21.63 -5.51
C GLY A 101 6.94 -22.66 -4.76
N LEU A 102 7.12 -22.48 -3.44
CA LEU A 102 7.83 -23.39 -2.53
C LEU A 102 6.89 -24.40 -1.88
#